data_AF-A0A9D8SBC1-F1
#
_entry.id   AF-A0A9D8SBC1-F1
#
_cell.length_a   1.000
_cell.length_b   1.000
_cell.length_c   1.000
_cell.angle_alpha   90.00
_cell.angle_beta   90.00
_cell.angle_gamma   90.00
#
_symmetry.space_group_name_H-M   'P 1'
#
loop_
_entity.id
_entity.type
_entity.pdbx_description
1 polymer ?
#
loop_
_entity_poly.entity_id
_entity_poly.type
_entity_poly.pdbx_seq_one_letter_code
_entity_poly.pdbx_strand_id
1 'polypeptide(L)' 'KGENSLARKKPQIAAEWNYAKNKGLTPEQVSYGSNIKVWWKCSKCNYEWVAAISSRKNSKCPQCHKKDL' A
#
# COMPACT_ATOMS: atom_id res chain seq x y z
N LYS A 1 8.64 -11.12 -15.53
CA LYS A 1 7.91 -10.00 -14.88
C LYS A 1 7.38 -10.48 -13.52
N GLY A 2 7.57 -9.69 -12.47
CA GLY A 2 7.74 -10.13 -11.08
C GLY A 2 6.62 -10.97 -10.46
N GLU A 3 6.89 -12.26 -10.27
CA GLU A 3 6.03 -13.18 -9.49
C GLU A 3 5.83 -12.72 -8.04
N ASN A 4 6.79 -11.97 -7.50
CA ASN A 4 6.78 -11.41 -6.15
C ASN A 4 6.33 -9.94 -6.08
N SER A 5 5.75 -9.41 -7.16
CA SER A 5 5.21 -8.04 -7.14
C SER A 5 4.09 -7.87 -6.12
N LEU A 6 3.96 -6.65 -5.59
CA LEU A 6 2.89 -6.29 -4.65
C LEU A 6 1.51 -6.53 -5.28
N ALA A 7 1.32 -6.11 -6.53
CA ALA A 7 0.08 -6.32 -7.29
C ALA A 7 -0.38 -7.78 -7.29
N ARG A 8 0.56 -8.72 -7.51
CA ARG A 8 0.26 -10.14 -7.68
C ARG A 8 0.13 -10.89 -6.35
N LYS A 9 0.99 -10.59 -5.37
CA LYS A 9 1.00 -11.31 -4.08
C LYS A 9 0.02 -10.74 -3.05
N LYS A 10 -0.38 -9.48 -3.18
CA LYS A 10 -1.23 -8.75 -2.24
C LYS A 10 -2.15 -7.75 -2.97
N PRO A 11 -3.08 -8.21 -3.83
CA PRO A 11 -3.94 -7.33 -4.64
C PRO A 11 -4.79 -6.37 -3.79
N GLN A 12 -5.24 -6.80 -2.61
CA GLN A 12 -6.00 -5.94 -1.69
C GLN A 12 -5.18 -4.76 -1.16
N ILE A 13 -3.89 -4.96 -0.89
CA ILE A 13 -2.99 -3.88 -0.46
C ILE A 13 -2.66 -2.99 -1.65
N ALA A 14 -2.43 -3.57 -2.84
CA ALA A 14 -2.19 -2.83 -4.07
C ALA A 14 -3.36 -1.89 -4.45
N ALA A 15 -4.61 -2.26 -4.12
CA ALA A 15 -5.78 -1.41 -4.32
C ALA A 15 -5.77 -0.13 -3.48
N GLU A 16 -4.96 -0.08 -2.41
CA GLU A 16 -4.77 1.12 -1.58
C GLU A 16 -3.57 1.97 -2.04
N TRP A 17 -3.02 1.70 -3.23
CA TRP A 17 -1.89 2.48 -3.77
C TRP A 17 -2.32 3.89 -4.19
N ASN A 18 -1.52 4.89 -3.85
CA ASN A 18 -1.76 6.26 -4.28
C ASN A 18 -1.00 6.58 -5.58
N TYR A 19 -1.63 6.33 -6.73
CA TYR A 19 -1.02 6.56 -8.05
C TYR A 19 -0.61 8.02 -8.29
N ALA A 20 -1.37 8.99 -7.76
CA ALA A 20 -1.08 10.41 -7.94
C ALA A 20 0.22 10.83 -7.23
N LYS A 21 0.48 10.27 -6.04
CA LYS A 21 1.63 10.68 -5.20
C LYS A 21 2.89 9.82 -5.39
N ASN A 22 2.77 8.64 -5.99
CA ASN A 22 3.91 7.75 -6.22
C ASN A 22 4.60 7.95 -7.58
N LYS A 23 4.29 9.03 -8.31
CA LYS A 23 5.06 9.53 -9.47
C LYS A 23 5.46 8.45 -10.49
N GLY A 24 4.50 7.61 -10.87
CA GLY A 24 4.72 6.54 -11.87
C GLY A 24 5.29 5.23 -11.33
N LEU A 25 5.68 5.15 -10.05
CA LEU A 25 5.95 3.88 -9.40
C LEU A 25 4.64 3.11 -9.18
N THR A 26 4.58 1.87 -9.66
CA THR A 26 3.38 1.03 -9.60
C THR A 26 3.56 -0.21 -8.71
N PRO A 27 2.46 -0.81 -8.22
CA PRO A 27 2.49 -2.05 -7.45
C PRO A 27 3.12 -3.26 -8.19
N GLU A 28 3.17 -3.25 -9.52
CA GLU A 28 3.79 -4.29 -10.35
C GLU A 28 5.33 -4.20 -10.35
N GLN A 29 5.87 -3.01 -10.09
CA GLN A 29 7.30 -2.72 -10.14
C GLN A 29 8.02 -2.99 -8.80
N VAL A 30 7.27 -3.18 -7.72
CA VAL A 30 7.82 -3.34 -6.37
C VAL A 30 7.48 -4.70 -5.77
N SER A 31 8.41 -5.25 -4.98
CA SER A 31 8.16 -6.47 -4.20
C SER A 31 7.24 -6.18 -3.00
N TYR A 32 6.36 -7.13 -2.66
CA TYR A 32 5.51 -7.04 -1.46
C TYR A 32 6.31 -6.98 -0.14
N GLY A 33 7.58 -7.38 -0.15
CA GLY A 33 8.49 -7.33 1.00
C GLY A 33 9.43 -6.12 1.01
N SER A 34 9.26 -5.16 0.09
CA SER A 34 10.14 -4.02 -0.05
C SER A 34 10.05 -3.05 1.14
N ASN A 35 11.18 -2.49 1.58
CA ASN A 35 11.22 -1.44 2.61
C ASN A 35 11.02 -0.03 2.04
N ILE A 36 10.78 0.10 0.73
CA ILE A 36 10.48 1.39 0.10
C ILE A 36 9.20 1.97 0.72
N LYS A 37 9.28 3.23 1.14
CA LYS A 37 8.14 4.00 1.63
C LYS A 37 7.40 4.63 0.46
N VAL A 38 6.10 4.41 0.42
CA VAL A 38 5.22 4.90 -0.64
C VAL A 38 3.96 5.51 -0.03
N TRP A 39 3.27 6.29 -0.84
CA TRP A 39 1.97 6.84 -0.48
C TRP A 39 0.87 5.79 -0.67
N TRP A 40 0.07 5.67 0.37
CA TRP A 40 -1.13 4.85 0.41
C TRP A 40 -2.36 5.76 0.50
N LYS A 41 -3.50 5.26 0.03
CA LYS A 41 -4.81 5.89 0.13
C LYS A 41 -5.83 4.84 0.50
N CYS A 42 -6.49 5.01 1.65
CA CYS A 42 -7.46 4.03 2.13
C CYS A 42 -8.70 4.07 1.26
N SER A 43 -9.12 2.92 0.72
CA SER A 43 -10.32 2.82 -0.10
C SER A 43 -11.63 3.09 0.67
N LYS A 44 -11.61 3.04 2.01
CA LYS A 44 -12.80 3.26 2.86
C LYS A 44 -13.00 4.71 3.28
N CYS A 45 -11.93 5.38 3.72
CA CYS A 45 -12.01 6.72 4.31
C CYS A 45 -11.19 7.78 3.58
N ASN A 46 -10.58 7.43 2.44
CA ASN A 46 -9.71 8.29 1.65
C ASN A 46 -8.50 8.89 2.40
N TYR A 47 -8.22 8.42 3.62
CA TYR A 47 -7.05 8.85 4.37
C TYR A 47 -5.78 8.44 3.61
N GLU A 48 -4.85 9.39 3.47
CA GLU A 48 -3.59 9.19 2.78
C GLU A 48 -2.45 9.17 3.79
N TRP A 49 -1.51 8.24 3.63
CA TRP A 49 -0.35 8.16 4.53
C TRP A 49 0.85 7.52 3.85
N VAL A 50 2.02 7.69 4.46
CA VAL A 50 3.27 7.09 4.02
C VAL A 50 3.61 5.90 4.91
N ALA A 51 3.91 4.76 4.31
CA ALA A 51 4.40 3.58 5.02
C ALA A 51 5.27 2.71 4.09
N ALA A 52 6.15 1.91 4.67
CA ALA A 52 6.91 0.91 3.91
C ALA A 52 5.97 -0.20 3.41
N ILE A 53 6.25 -0.73 2.22
CA ILE A 53 5.45 -1.81 1.62
C ILE A 53 5.46 -3.06 2.50
N SER A 54 6.62 -3.45 3.02
CA SER A 54 6.79 -4.56 3.97
C SER A 54 5.92 -4.42 5.22
N SER A 55 5.76 -3.20 5.74
CA SER A 55 4.93 -2.91 6.92
C SER A 55 3.43 -3.10 6.65
N ARG A 56 2.98 -3.05 5.39
CA ARG A 56 1.57 -3.24 5.03
C ARG A 56 1.10 -4.69 5.08
N LYS A 57 1.99 -5.67 5.23
CA LYS A 57 1.64 -7.10 5.28
C LYS A 57 0.54 -7.40 6.32
N ASN A 58 0.60 -6.74 7.48
CA ASN A 58 -0.33 -6.95 8.60
C ASN A 58 -0.95 -5.63 9.14
N SER A 59 -0.71 -4.49 8.48
CA SER A 59 -1.21 -3.19 8.98
C SER A 59 -2.40 -2.67 8.19
N LYS A 60 -3.40 -2.16 8.91
CA LYS A 60 -4.61 -1.53 8.38
C LYS A 60 -4.40 -0.03 8.19
N CYS A 61 -5.35 0.62 7.53
CA CYS A 61 -5.46 2.08 7.53
C CYS A 61 -5.45 2.61 8.98
N PRO A 62 -4.50 3.49 9.35
CA PRO A 62 -4.35 3.97 10.73
C PRO A 62 -5.56 4.80 11.17
N GLN A 63 -6.23 5.48 10.24
CA GLN A 63 -7.42 6.27 10.56
C GLN A 63 -8.67 5.42 10.75
N CYS A 64 -8.79 4.30 10.03
CA CYS A 64 -9.88 3.33 10.29
C CYS A 64 -9.70 2.67 11.65
N HIS A 65 -8.48 2.17 11.92
CA HIS A 65 -8.19 1.47 13.18
C HIS A 65 -8.42 2.34 14.43
N LYS A 66 -8.19 3.65 14.34
CA LYS A 66 -8.47 4.58 15.45
C LYS A 66 -9.95 4.84 15.71
N LYS A 67 -10.83 4.62 14.72
CA LYS A 67 -12.28 4.81 14.88
C LYS A 67 -13.00 3.59 15.44
N ASP A 68 -12.31 2.45 15.48
CA ASP A 68 -12.82 1.20 16.07
C ASP A 68 -12.43 1.06 17.57
N LEU A 69 -11.77 2.07 18.13
CA LEU A 69 -11.38 2.23 19.55
C LEU A 69 -12.19 3.36 20.17
#